data_AF-A0A354MRT0-F1
#
_entry.id   AF-A0A354MRT0-F1
#
_cell.length_a   1.000
_cell.length_b   1.000
_cell.length_c   1.000
_cell.angle_alpha   90.00
_cell.angle_beta   90.00
_cell.angle_gamma   90.00
#
_symmetry.space_group_name_H-M   'P 1'
#
loop_
_entity.id
_entity.type
_entity.pdbx_description
1 polymer ?
#
loop_
_entity_poly.entity_id
_entity_poly.type
_entity_poly.pdbx_seq_one_letter_code
_entity_poly.pdbx_strand_id
1 'polypeptide(L)' 'MNPVHVKILRDGAKLPTYGTAGAAGADLYACIDAAVTIRPGETVFIPTGIALEVP' A
#
# COMPACT_ATOMS: atom_id res chain seq x y z
N MET A 1 14.83 -9.25 12.04
CA MET A 1 13.81 -8.27 11.61
C MET A 1 12.65 -8.43 12.56
N ASN A 2 12.18 -7.33 13.18
CA ASN A 2 10.96 -7.38 13.98
C ASN A 2 9.77 -7.54 13.04
N PRO A 3 8.84 -8.46 13.32
CA PRO A 3 7.62 -8.57 12.52
C PRO A 3 6.80 -7.29 12.65
N VAL A 4 6.25 -6.81 11.54
CA VAL A 4 5.27 -5.72 11.50
C VAL A 4 3.91 -6.36 11.30
N HIS A 5 2.97 -6.11 12.21
CA HIS A 5 1.62 -6.64 12.08
C HIS A 5 0.84 -5.84 11.03
N VAL A 6 0.14 -6.55 10.15
CA VAL A 6 -0.65 -5.97 9.06
C VAL A 6 -2.09 -6.42 9.19
N LYS A 7 -3.03 -5.47 9.21
CA LYS A 7 -4.46 -5.75 9.15
C LYS A 7 -5.01 -5.39 7.78
N ILE A 8 -5.68 -6.35 7.14
CA ILE A 8 -6.45 -6.10 5.92
C ILE A 8 -7.74 -5.38 6.30
N LEU A 9 -7.98 -4.22 5.69
CA LEU A 9 -9.14 -3.37 5.96
C LEU A 9 -10.21 -3.46 4.87
N ARG A 10 -9.83 -3.90 3.67
CA ARG A 10 -10.69 -3.91 2.49
C ARG A 10 -10.38 -5.11 1.60
N ASP A 11 -11.43 -5.67 1.00
CA ASP A 11 -11.29 -6.68 -0.05
C ASP A 11 -10.49 -6.14 -1.24
N GLY A 12 -9.60 -6.97 -1.78
CA GLY A 12 -8.69 -6.59 -2.88
C GLY A 12 -7.38 -5.91 -2.43
N ALA A 13 -7.21 -5.64 -1.14
CA ALA A 13 -5.93 -5.16 -0.61
C ALA A 13 -4.81 -6.19 -0.85
N LYS A 14 -3.60 -5.68 -1.13
CA LYS A 14 -2.41 -6.49 -1.35
C LYS A 14 -1.39 -6.21 -0.26
N LEU A 15 -0.74 -7.26 0.23
CA LEU A 15 0.35 -7.11 1.19
C LEU A 15 1.56 -6.44 0.49
N PRO A 16 2.28 -5.53 1.19
CA PRO A 16 3.49 -4.92 0.64
C PRO A 16 4.55 -5.96 0.28
N THR A 17 5.31 -5.71 -0.78
CA THR A 17 6.42 -6.59 -1.18
C THR A 17 7.73 -5.84 -1.29
N TYR A 18 8.82 -6.52 -0.95
CA TYR A 18 10.17 -6.04 -1.25
C TYR A 18 10.57 -6.54 -2.65
N GLY A 19 11.03 -5.63 -3.51
CA GLY A 19 11.42 -5.98 -4.88
C GLY A 19 12.67 -6.86 -4.97
N THR A 20 13.56 -6.80 -3.98
CA THR A 20 14.75 -7.66 -3.87
C THR A 20 15.07 -7.95 -2.40
N ALA A 21 15.95 -8.92 -2.13
CA ALA A 21 16.35 -9.28 -0.77
C ALA A 21 17.05 -8.16 0.02
N GLY A 22 17.63 -7.17 -0.67
CA GLY A 22 18.33 -6.03 -0.06
C GLY A 22 17.55 -4.70 -0.13
N ALA A 23 16.28 -4.74 -0.54
CA ALA A 23 15.49 -3.52 -0.69
C ALA A 23 15.21 -2.86 0.67
N ALA A 24 15.41 -1.55 0.75
CA ALA A 24 15.16 -0.77 1.96
C ALA A 24 13.66 -0.48 2.22
N GLY A 25 12.84 -0.51 1.17
CA GLY A 25 11.40 -0.21 1.23
C GLY A 25 10.57 -1.30 0.57
N ALA A 26 9.29 -1.34 0.95
CA ALA A 26 8.29 -2.21 0.34
C ALA A 26 7.31 -1.39 -0.50
N ASP A 27 6.87 -1.96 -1.62
CA ASP A 27 5.90 -1.31 -2.50
C ASP A 27 4.50 -1.34 -1.88
N LEU A 28 3.79 -0.22 -1.96
CA LEU A 28 2.39 -0.10 -1.60
C LEU A 28 1.51 -0.11 -2.86
N TYR A 29 0.34 -0.73 -2.76
CA TYR A 29 -0.58 -0.91 -3.87
C TYR A 29 -1.85 -0.09 -3.68
N ALA A 30 -2.33 0.53 -4.76
CA ALA A 30 -3.64 1.16 -4.77
C ALA A 30 -4.76 0.11 -4.64
N CYS A 31 -5.62 0.26 -3.63
CA CYS A 31 -6.79 -0.58 -3.41
C CYS A 31 -8.07 0.17 -3.82
N ILE A 32 -8.27 0.23 -5.13
CA ILE A 32 -9.34 0.98 -5.81
C ILE A 32 -10.12 0.03 -6.75
N ASP A 33 -11.42 0.24 -6.89
CA ASP A 33 -12.27 -0.64 -7.73
C ASP A 33 -12.10 -0.37 -9.23
N ALA A 34 -11.69 0.86 -9.57
CA ALA A 34 -11.53 1.33 -10.94
C ALA A 34 -10.35 2.31 -11.02
N ALA A 35 -9.83 2.49 -12.24
CA ALA A 35 -8.74 3.44 -12.49
C ALA A 35 -9.14 4.87 -12.13
N VAL A 36 -8.20 5.61 -11.52
CA VAL A 36 -8.35 7.01 -11.15
C VAL A 36 -7.45 7.84 -12.06
N THR A 37 -8.03 8.81 -12.76
CA THR A 37 -7.28 9.81 -13.55
C THR A 37 -6.96 11.01 -12.68
N ILE A 38 -5.68 11.36 -12.54
CA ILE A 38 -5.22 12.52 -11.78
C ILE A 38 -4.82 13.62 -12.78
N ARG A 39 -5.46 14.79 -12.70
CA ARG A 39 -5.22 15.93 -13.60
C ARG A 39 -3.96 16.72 -13.18
N PRO A 40 -3.39 17.55 -14.08
CA PRO A 40 -2.27 18.42 -13.71
C PRO A 40 -2.61 19.32 -12.52
N GLY A 41 -1.77 19.27 -11.48
CA GLY A 41 -1.96 20.04 -10.24
C GLY A 41 -2.97 19.46 -9.25
N GLU A 42 -3.66 18.37 -9.60
CA GLU A 42 -4.60 17.69 -8.71
C GLU A 42 -3.86 16.80 -7.70
N THR A 43 -4.39 16.69 -6.49
CA THR A 43 -3.94 15.72 -5.48
C THR A 43 -5.13 14.84 -5.09
N VAL A 44 -4.94 13.52 -5.17
CA VAL A 44 -5.96 12.54 -4.81
C VAL A 44 -5.45 11.63 -3.71
N PHE A 45 -6.31 11.33 -2.74
CA PHE A 45 -6.01 10.35 -1.70
C PHE A 45 -6.32 8.94 -2.22
N ILE A 46 -5.28 8.11 -2.39
CA ILE A 46 -5.41 6.74 -2.87
C ILE A 46 -5.27 5.77 -1.69
N PRO A 47 -6.31 4.99 -1.34
CA PRO A 47 -6.24 4.04 -0.24
C PRO A 47 -5.40 2.81 -0.60
N THR A 48 -4.70 2.26 0.40
CA THR A 48 -3.93 1.00 0.27
C THR A 48 -4.71 -0.23 0.73
N GLY A 49 -5.79 -0.04 1.50
CA GLY A 49 -6.62 -1.12 2.04
C GLY A 49 -5.98 -1.89 3.20
N ILE A 50 -4.89 -1.39 3.78
CA ILE A 50 -4.18 -2.01 4.91
C ILE A 50 -3.93 -1.01 6.05
N ALA A 51 -3.78 -1.53 7.27
CA ALA A 51 -3.19 -0.83 8.41
C ALA A 51 -1.95 -1.58 8.89
N LEU A 52 -0.93 -0.84 9.34
CA LEU A 52 0.33 -1.35 9.85
C LEU A 52 0.48 -0.98 11.32
N GLU A 53 0.95 -1.91 12.13
CA GLU A 53 1.41 -1.69 13.51
C GLU A 53 2.94 -1.59 13.49
N VAL A 54 3.44 -0.35 13.47
CA VAL A 54 4.89 -0.09 13.50
C VAL A 54 5.40 -0.29 14.94
N PRO A 55 6.57 -0.95 15.15
CA PRO A 55 7.15 -1.18 16.47
C PRO A 55 7.51 0.09 17.26
#